data_AF-A0AAX2EZH9-F1
#
_entry.id   AF-A0AAX2EZH9-F1
#
_cell.length_a   1.000
_cell.length_b   1.000
_cell.length_c   1.000
_cell.angle_alpha   90.00
_cell.angle_beta   90.00
_cell.angle_gamma   90.00
#
_symmetry.space_group_name_H-M   'P 1'
#
loop_
_entity.id
_entity.type
_entity.pdbx_description
1 polymer ?
#
loop_
_entity_poly.entity_id
_entity_poly.type
_entity_poly.pdbx_seq_one_letter_code
_entity_poly.pdbx_strand_id
1 'polypeptide(L)'
;LELNVQPDHVHLVVIVPPKISISTLMGHLKGRSAIRLYNRFPHIRKKLWGNHFWSRGYFVDTVGVNEEIIRRYVRHQEKTEQIHEQQMELLE
;
A
#
# COMPACT_ATOMS: atom_id res chain seq x y z
N LEU A 1 -5.15 8.78 -5.59
CA LEU A 1 -5.32 8.70 -4.12
C LEU A 1 -6.80 8.88 -3.86
N GLU A 2 -7.46 7.86 -3.33
CA GLU A 2 -8.86 7.95 -2.92
C GLU A 2 -8.93 7.86 -1.40
N LEU A 3 -9.82 8.66 -0.80
CA LEU A 3 -9.95 8.80 0.64
C LEU A 3 -11.44 8.87 0.99
N ASN A 4 -11.88 8.02 1.90
CA ASN A 4 -13.20 8.12 2.52
C ASN A 4 -13.05 8.14 4.04
N VAL A 5 -13.58 9.19 4.68
CA VAL A 5 -13.49 9.39 6.14
C VAL A 5 -14.85 9.13 6.75
N GLN A 6 -14.92 8.16 7.65
CA GLN A 6 -16.10 7.82 8.43
C GLN A 6 -15.90 8.30 9.88
N PRO A 7 -16.96 8.39 10.69
CA PRO A 7 -16.86 8.86 12.08
C PRO A 7 -15.87 8.07 12.95
N ASP A 8 -15.66 6.79 12.66
CA ASP A 8 -14.87 5.85 13.47
C ASP A 8 -13.73 5.16 12.69
N HIS A 9 -13.65 5.30 11.37
CA HIS A 9 -12.60 4.70 10.54
C HIS A 9 -12.32 5.49 9.26
N VAL A 10 -11.22 5.16 8.58
CA VAL A 10 -10.79 5.80 7.33
C VAL A 10 -10.38 4.74 6.31
N HIS A 11 -10.86 4.89 5.08
CA HIS A 11 -10.46 4.08 3.92
C HIS A 11 -9.55 4.88 2.99
N LEU A 12 -8.49 4.24 2.51
CA LEU A 12 -7.48 4.85 1.65
C LEU A 12 -7.13 3.90 0.50
N VAL A 13 -7.18 4.41 -0.74
CA VAL A 13 -6.58 3.74 -1.91
C VAL A 13 -5.34 4.51 -2.32
N VAL A 14 -4.18 3.88 -2.14
CA VAL A 14 -2.84 4.48 -2.31
C VAL A 14 -1.98 3.63 -3.24
N ILE A 15 -1.15 4.29 -4.04
CA ILE A 15 -0.06 3.64 -4.77
C ILE A 15 1.18 3.76 -3.90
N VAL A 16 1.82 2.63 -3.58
CA VAL A 16 2.97 2.56 -2.68
C VAL A 16 4.18 2.04 -3.44
N PRO A 17 5.34 2.74 -3.41
CA PRO A 17 6.57 2.20 -3.97
C PRO A 17 6.93 0.85 -3.32
N PRO A 18 7.36 -0.16 -4.09
CA PRO A 18 7.59 -1.52 -3.58
C PRO A 18 8.69 -1.60 -2.51
N LYS A 19 9.60 -0.63 -2.49
CA LYS A 19 10.66 -0.51 -1.47
C LYS A 19 10.15 -0.08 -0.08
N ILE A 20 8.90 0.36 0.03
CA ILE A 20 8.31 0.83 1.28
C ILE A 20 7.38 -0.26 1.81
N SER A 21 7.66 -0.76 3.02
CA SER A 21 6.76 -1.71 3.66
C SER A 21 5.45 -1.04 4.06
N ILE A 22 4.34 -1.78 3.95
CA ILE A 22 3.02 -1.32 4.37
C ILE A 22 3.02 -0.96 5.86
N SER A 23 3.71 -1.74 6.70
CA SER A 23 3.78 -1.47 8.14
C SER A 23 4.46 -0.13 8.44
N THR A 24 5.55 0.22 7.74
CA THR A 24 6.21 1.52 7.89
C THR A 24 5.32 2.66 7.40
N LEU A 25 4.61 2.48 6.29
CA LEU A 25 3.65 3.47 5.78
C LEU A 25 2.53 3.71 6.80
N MET A 26 1.90 2.63 7.31
CA MET A 26 0.80 2.74 8.26
C MET A 26 1.23 3.33 9.59
N GLY A 27 2.44 3.00 10.08
CA GLY A 27 3.04 3.64 11.25
C GLY A 27 3.17 5.16 11.07
N HIS A 28 3.68 5.59 9.92
CA HIS A 28 3.80 7.01 9.60
C HIS A 28 2.44 7.70 9.46
N LEU A 29 1.52 7.14 8.68
CA LEU A 29 0.20 7.74 8.45
C LEU A 29 -0.57 7.88 9.75
N LYS A 30 -0.68 6.81 10.54
CA LYS A 30 -1.41 6.81 11.81
C LYS A 30 -0.74 7.73 12.84
N GLY A 31 0.59 7.67 12.97
CA GLY A 31 1.33 8.49 13.91
C GLY A 31 1.26 9.99 13.60
N ARG A 32 1.56 10.38 12.35
CA ARG A 32 1.58 11.81 11.94
C ARG A 32 0.19 12.42 11.93
N SER A 33 -0.84 11.68 11.53
CA SER A 33 -2.22 12.17 11.56
C SER A 33 -2.70 12.37 13.00
N ALA A 34 -2.43 11.43 13.91
CA ALA A 34 -2.79 11.57 15.32
C ALA A 34 -2.14 12.81 15.97
N ILE A 35 -0.84 13.02 15.72
CA ILE A 35 -0.11 14.22 16.21
C ILE A 35 -0.75 15.50 15.68
N ARG A 36 -1.00 15.59 14.36
CA ARG A 36 -1.62 16.76 13.75
C ARG A 36 -3.02 17.03 14.30
N LEU A 37 -3.80 15.98 14.50
CA LEU A 37 -5.15 16.09 15.04
C LEU A 37 -5.14 16.59 16.49
N TYR A 38 -4.27 16.04 17.34
CA TYR A 38 -4.16 16.50 18.73
C TYR A 38 -3.67 17.94 18.85
N ASN A 39 -2.76 18.37 17.96
CA ASN A 39 -2.32 19.76 17.93
C ASN A 39 -3.44 20.70 17.48
N ARG A 40 -4.29 20.27 16.53
CA ARG A 40 -5.40 21.08 16.01
C ARG A 40 -6.61 21.09 16.95
N PHE A 41 -6.88 19.97 17.63
CA PHE A 41 -8.04 19.77 18.50
C PHE A 41 -7.62 19.20 19.87
N PRO A 42 -7.01 20.02 20.74
CA PRO A 42 -6.48 19.56 22.02
C PRO A 42 -7.53 18.91 22.94
N HIS A 43 -8.80 19.30 22.79
CA HIS A 43 -9.91 18.76 23.58
C HIS A 43 -10.18 17.27 23.32
N ILE A 44 -9.77 16.72 22.17
CA ILE A 44 -9.96 15.29 21.84
C ILE A 44 -9.12 14.38 22.75
N ARG A 45 -7.96 14.85 23.23
CA ARG A 45 -7.11 14.07 24.16
C ARG A 45 -7.86 13.65 25.43
N LYS A 46 -8.81 14.48 25.90
CA LYS A 46 -9.59 14.20 27.11
C LYS A 46 -10.68 13.15 26.88
N LYS A 47 -11.10 12.93 25.63
CA LYS A 47 -12.17 11.98 25.27
C LYS A 47 -11.65 10.57 24.94
N LEU A 48 -10.37 10.45 24.55
CA LEU A 48 -9.78 9.19 24.13
C LEU A 48 -8.90 8.62 25.24
N TRP A 49 -9.39 7.54 25.85
CA TRP A 49 -8.73 6.79 26.91
C TRP A 49 -7.29 6.42 26.51
N GLY A 50 -6.30 6.99 27.18
CA GLY A 50 -4.89 6.67 26.97
C GLY A 50 -4.20 7.36 25.79
N ASN A 51 -4.72 8.48 25.27
CA ASN A 51 -4.05 9.28 24.23
C ASN A 51 -3.77 8.51 22.92
N HIS A 52 -4.59 7.47 22.64
CA HIS A 52 -4.57 6.70 21.41
C HIS A 52 -5.69 7.16 20.49
N PHE A 53 -5.34 7.73 19.33
CA PHE A 53 -6.33 8.16 18.34
C PHE A 53 -6.79 7.00 17.45
N TRP A 54 -5.84 6.20 16.98
CA TRP A 54 -6.13 5.04 16.14
C TRP A 54 -6.10 3.74 16.95
N SER A 55 -6.86 2.74 16.49
CA SER A 55 -6.70 1.36 16.94
C SER A 55 -5.28 0.85 16.67
N ARG A 56 -4.81 -0.18 17.37
CA ARG A 56 -3.46 -0.74 17.14
C ARG A 56 -3.33 -1.34 15.75
N GLY A 57 -4.32 -2.10 15.31
CA GLY A 57 -4.35 -2.79 14.01
C GLY A 57 -4.67 -1.87 12.82
N TYR A 58 -4.58 -2.43 11.63
CA TYR A 58 -5.07 -1.86 10.38
C TYR A 58 -5.42 -3.00 9.43
N PHE A 59 -6.34 -2.74 8.50
CA PHE A 59 -6.65 -3.63 7.39
C PHE A 59 -5.92 -3.15 6.15
N VAL A 60 -5.38 -4.08 5.37
CA VAL A 60 -4.78 -3.81 4.07
C VAL A 60 -5.11 -4.94 3.12
N ASP A 61 -5.43 -4.58 1.89
CA ASP A 61 -5.57 -5.50 0.78
C ASP A 61 -4.94 -4.87 -0.46
N THR A 62 -4.45 -5.71 -1.37
CA THR A 62 -3.92 -5.27 -2.65
C THR A 62 -5.06 -5.09 -3.64
N VAL A 63 -5.29 -3.86 -4.09
CA VAL A 63 -6.16 -3.59 -5.22
C VAL A 63 -5.30 -3.70 -6.48
N GLY A 64 -5.41 -4.80 -7.22
CA GLY A 64 -4.41 -5.15 -8.23
C GLY A 64 -4.91 -6.06 -9.35
N VAL A 65 -4.14 -6.03 -10.44
CA VAL A 65 -4.39 -6.58 -11.78
C VAL A 65 -4.77 -8.06 -11.74
N ASN A 66 -5.79 -8.44 -12.53
CA ASN A 66 -6.30 -9.81 -12.68
C ASN A 66 -5.16 -10.84 -12.74
N GLU A 67 -5.24 -11.88 -11.91
CA GLU A 67 -4.29 -12.99 -11.85
C GLU A 67 -3.99 -13.58 -13.25
N GLU A 68 -4.99 -13.58 -14.13
CA GLU A 68 -4.86 -14.00 -15.52
C GLU A 68 -3.87 -13.14 -16.33
N ILE A 69 -3.89 -11.81 -16.13
CA ILE A 69 -2.98 -10.88 -16.79
C ILE A 69 -1.54 -11.10 -16.30
N ILE A 70 -1.36 -11.34 -15.00
CA ILE A 70 -0.04 -11.64 -14.42
C ILE A 70 0.50 -12.96 -14.99
N ARG A 71 -0.32 -14.03 -14.99
CA ARG A 71 0.08 -15.32 -15.58
C ARG A 71 0.42 -15.20 -17.06
N ARG A 72 -0.37 -14.42 -17.80
CA ARG A 72 -0.13 -14.18 -19.22
C ARG A 72 1.20 -13.46 -19.42
N TYR A 73 1.48 -12.41 -18.66
CA TYR A 73 2.76 -11.69 -18.70
C TYR A 73 3.95 -12.64 -18.46
N VAL A 74 3.91 -13.46 -17.40
CA VAL A 74 4.98 -14.42 -17.07
C VAL A 74 5.22 -15.41 -18.22
N ARG A 75 4.17 -16.05 -18.75
CA ARG A 75 4.31 -17.02 -19.86
C ARG A 75 4.87 -16.41 -21.14
N HIS A 76 4.54 -15.16 -21.44
CA HIS A 76 5.05 -14.48 -22.63
C HIS A 76 6.47 -13.98 -22.44
N GLN A 77 6.87 -13.67 -21.20
CA GLN A 77 8.24 -13.26 -20.88
C GLN A 77 9.22 -14.41 -21.14
N GLU A 78 8.91 -15.62 -20.66
CA GLU A 78 9.71 -16.84 -20.91
C GLU A 78 9.91 -17.10 -22.41
N LYS A 79 8.85 -16.94 -23.22
CA LYS A 79 8.96 -17.09 -24.68
C LYS A 79 9.85 -16.03 -25.32
N THR A 80 9.80 -14.79 -24.84
CA THR A 80 10.59 -13.70 -25.40
C THR A 80 12.07 -13.88 -25.08
N GLU A 81 12.38 -14.32 -23.86
CA GLU A 81 13.74 -14.70 -23.44
C GLU A 81 14.28 -15.87 -24.27
N GLN A 82 13.50 -16.94 -24.46
CA GLN A 82 13.89 -18.09 -25.28
C GLN A 82 14.15 -17.73 -26.75
N ILE A 83 13.31 -16.86 -27.33
CA ILE A 83 13.51 -16.38 -28.71
C ILE A 83 14.79 -15.53 -28.79
N HIS A 84 15.04 -14.69 -27.79
CA HIS A 84 16.25 -13.88 -27.75
C HIS A 84 17.51 -14.75 -27.64
N GLU A 85 17.50 -15.78 -26.78
CA GLU A 85 18.59 -16.75 -26.67
C GLU A 85 18.84 -17.50 -27.99
N GLN A 86 17.78 -18.02 -28.64
CA GLN A 86 17.91 -18.67 -29.95
C GLN A 86 18.43 -17.72 -31.04
N GLN A 87 18.02 -16.45 -31.03
CA GLN A 87 18.53 -15.46 -31.98
C GLN A 87 20.01 -15.16 -31.75
N MET A 88 20.47 -15.15 -30.50
CA MET A 88 21.88 -14.95 -30.17
C MET A 88 22.73 -16.17 -30.55
N GLU A 89 22.25 -17.40 -30.32
CA GLU A 89 22.92 -18.63 -30.78
C GLU A 89 23.08 -18.70 -32.31
N LEU A 90 22.11 -18.19 -33.07
CA LEU A 90 22.18 -18.15 -34.54
C LEU A 90 23.15 -17.09 -35.09
N LEU A 91 23.60 -16.15 -34.25
CA LEU A 91 24.53 -15.08 -34.59
C LEU A 91 25.99 -15.40 -34.22
N GLU A 92 26.23 -16.52 -33.53
CA GLU A 92 27.54 -17.11 -33.25
C GLU A 92 27.94 -18.14 -34.33
#